data_AF-A0AAU4AY12-F1
#
_entry.id   AF-A0AAU4AY12-F1
#
_cell.length_a   1.000
_cell.length_b   1.000
_cell.length_c   1.000
_cell.angle_alpha   90.00
_cell.angle_beta   90.00
_cell.angle_gamma   90.00
#
_symmetry.space_group_name_H-M   'P 1'
#
loop_
_entity.id
_entity.type
_entity.pdbx_description
1 polymer ?
#
loop_
_entity_poly.entity_id
_entity_poly.type
_entity_poly.pdbx_seq_one_letter_code
_entity_poly.pdbx_strand_id
1 'polypeptide(L)'
;MVDNSRRAGVGDSHDGEPAIDGNSVPGVEPLRTYDAWLLPVDVLLGALKVEVIEKDLVEKVCAALVVDTKRTCLFIVPGSADAEKEQVIRRALAERIGRTRPDIDLCAAASQEIDVDAGVSASPDDSVVEDLPNVVADVSALYEGSSSGPMNGWRSDEETITALRSLITESLGGMAEDVPEDAPPMPEGAGAGVAFGYDKAGDRRPLVFMRTDLPIDLRADLWGFCAGVAASPERVADEADESGIIYVGMERTPVTGPGLGLLGALMTQRMGRRPGDCAFSFLTPSAETSDDVARVA
;
A
#
# COMPACT_ATOMS: atom_id res chain seq x y z
N MET A 1 34.39 21.03 69.70
CA MET A 1 35.26 21.58 68.64
C MET A 1 34.98 20.75 67.40
N VAL A 2 33.97 21.10 66.60
CA VAL A 2 33.93 22.20 65.62
C VAL A 2 34.83 21.90 64.42
N ASP A 3 34.15 21.71 63.28
CA ASP A 3 34.58 21.95 61.89
C ASP A 3 35.55 20.99 61.19
N ASN A 4 35.47 20.73 59.88
CA ASN A 4 34.47 21.05 58.84
C ASN A 4 34.89 20.28 57.55
N SER A 5 33.94 20.11 56.63
CA SER A 5 34.14 19.94 55.16
C SER A 5 34.72 18.60 54.65
N ARG A 6 34.23 17.95 53.58
CA ARG A 6 33.44 18.42 52.42
C ARG A 6 32.86 17.22 51.64
N ARG A 7 31.62 17.41 51.14
CA ARG A 7 31.01 17.02 49.83
C ARG A 7 30.93 15.53 49.46
N ALA A 8 29.89 15.02 48.79
CA ALA A 8 28.63 15.50 48.21
C ALA A 8 27.75 14.23 48.09
N GLY A 9 26.44 14.25 48.36
CA GLY A 9 25.44 14.77 47.43
C GLY A 9 24.47 13.62 47.11
N VAL A 10 23.32 13.63 47.78
CA VAL A 10 22.17 12.76 47.55
C VAL A 10 21.59 13.07 46.18
N GLY A 11 21.39 12.03 45.35
CA GLY A 11 20.47 11.99 44.22
C GLY A 11 19.97 10.54 44.19
N ASP A 12 18.87 10.23 44.84
CA ASP A 12 17.49 10.51 44.45
C ASP A 12 17.18 10.00 43.04
N SER A 13 16.24 9.06 43.04
CA SER A 13 15.83 8.14 42.00
C SER A 13 15.46 8.82 40.69
N HIS A 14 16.11 8.43 39.59
CA HIS A 14 15.57 8.52 38.24
C HIS A 14 15.71 7.15 37.58
N ASP A 15 14.73 6.29 37.87
CA ASP A 15 14.26 5.30 36.92
C ASP A 15 13.79 6.08 35.68
N GLY A 16 14.62 6.06 34.63
CA GLY A 16 14.21 6.55 33.32
C GLY A 16 13.21 5.57 32.73
N GLU A 17 11.93 5.75 33.03
CA GLU A 17 10.85 5.21 32.22
C GLU A 17 11.10 5.61 30.76
N PRO A 18 10.99 4.68 29.79
CA PRO A 18 10.94 5.09 28.39
C PRO A 18 9.73 6.00 28.24
N ALA A 19 9.95 7.18 27.66
CA ALA A 19 8.88 8.06 27.23
C ALA A 19 7.96 7.26 26.30
N ILE A 20 6.83 6.82 26.83
CA ILE A 20 5.72 6.30 26.05
C ILE A 20 5.16 7.51 25.33
N ASP A 21 5.48 7.64 24.04
CA ASP A 21 4.76 8.55 23.16
C ASP A 21 3.26 8.25 23.29
N GLY A 22 2.55 9.23 23.82
CA GLY A 22 1.12 9.15 24.06
C GLY A 22 0.34 9.15 22.75
N ASN A 23 0.00 7.96 22.26
CA ASN A 23 -1.29 7.55 21.68
C ASN A 23 -1.12 6.36 20.73
N SER A 24 -0.61 5.24 21.22
CA SER A 24 -0.79 3.95 20.55
C SER A 24 -1.37 2.98 21.56
N VAL A 25 -2.70 2.86 21.56
CA VAL A 25 -3.35 1.72 22.20
C VAL A 25 -2.85 0.48 21.44
N PRO A 26 -2.13 -0.47 22.09
CA PRO A 26 -1.72 -1.69 21.41
C PRO A 26 -2.98 -2.47 21.04
N GLY A 27 -3.20 -2.68 19.73
CA GLY A 27 -4.28 -3.52 19.22
C GLY A 27 -5.24 -2.87 18.22
N VAL A 28 -5.04 -1.60 17.82
CA VAL A 28 -5.87 -1.02 16.75
C VAL A 28 -5.04 -0.34 15.67
N GLU A 29 -4.78 -1.06 14.59
CA GLU A 29 -4.25 -0.45 13.37
C GLU A 29 -5.39 0.18 12.56
N PRO A 30 -5.23 1.42 12.06
CA PRO A 30 -6.21 2.00 11.17
C PRO A 30 -6.38 1.14 9.91
N LEU A 31 -7.57 1.20 9.32
CA LEU A 31 -7.82 0.57 8.03
C LEU A 31 -6.88 1.20 6.99
N ARG A 32 -6.23 0.40 6.15
CA ARG A 32 -5.31 0.91 5.12
C ARG A 32 -6.01 1.05 3.79
N THR A 33 -5.48 1.86 2.88
CA THR A 33 -6.14 2.16 1.61
C THR A 33 -6.40 0.92 0.77
N TYR A 34 -5.50 -0.08 0.78
CA TYR A 34 -5.75 -1.35 0.10
C TYR A 34 -6.94 -2.12 0.71
N ASP A 35 -7.26 -1.99 2.00
CA ASP A 35 -8.39 -2.69 2.62
C ASP A 35 -9.73 -2.26 1.96
N ALA A 36 -9.84 -1.00 1.51
CA ALA A 36 -10.98 -0.54 0.73
C ALA A 36 -11.12 -1.26 -0.63
N TRP A 37 -10.00 -1.72 -1.20
CA TRP A 37 -9.97 -2.44 -2.47
C TRP A 37 -10.12 -3.96 -2.30
N LEU A 38 -9.75 -4.51 -1.14
CA LEU A 38 -9.72 -5.95 -0.89
C LEU A 38 -10.98 -6.50 -0.22
N LEU A 39 -11.55 -5.75 0.72
CA LEU A 39 -12.70 -6.22 1.50
C LEU A 39 -13.99 -6.28 0.65
N PRO A 40 -14.92 -7.20 0.93
CA PRO A 40 -16.28 -7.09 0.41
C PRO A 40 -16.89 -5.71 0.74
N VAL A 41 -17.63 -5.12 -0.20
CA VAL A 41 -18.14 -3.74 -0.05
C VAL A 41 -19.08 -3.62 1.16
N ASP A 42 -19.94 -4.61 1.39
CA ASP A 42 -20.83 -4.68 2.54
C ASP A 42 -20.07 -4.73 3.88
N VAL A 43 -19.00 -5.53 3.95
CA VAL A 43 -18.11 -5.59 5.12
C VAL A 43 -17.43 -4.24 5.35
N LEU A 44 -16.95 -3.60 4.29
CA LEU A 44 -16.29 -2.29 4.35
C LEU A 44 -17.24 -1.19 4.82
N LEU A 45 -18.45 -1.13 4.26
CA LEU A 45 -19.50 -0.17 4.65
C LEU A 45 -19.90 -0.39 6.12
N GLY A 46 -20.04 -1.65 6.55
CA GLY A 46 -20.33 -2.00 7.95
C GLY A 46 -19.21 -1.58 8.90
N ALA A 47 -17.95 -1.86 8.54
CA ALA A 47 -16.77 -1.52 9.33
C ALA A 47 -16.60 0.00 9.49
N LEU A 48 -16.84 0.75 8.42
CA LEU A 48 -16.75 2.22 8.39
C LEU A 48 -18.06 2.92 8.82
N LYS A 49 -19.12 2.15 9.13
CA LYS A 49 -20.46 2.65 9.49
C LYS A 49 -21.01 3.66 8.46
N VAL A 50 -20.84 3.34 7.18
CA VAL A 50 -21.24 4.18 6.05
C VAL A 50 -22.68 3.86 5.65
N GLU A 51 -23.52 4.87 5.61
CA GLU A 51 -24.89 4.78 5.08
C GLU A 51 -24.86 5.04 3.57
N VAL A 52 -25.38 4.12 2.76
CA VAL A 52 -25.49 4.31 1.30
C VAL A 52 -26.86 4.87 0.95
N ILE A 53 -26.89 5.99 0.23
CA ILE A 53 -28.11 6.69 -0.16
C ILE A 53 -28.11 6.87 -1.68
N GLU A 54 -29.08 6.27 -2.37
CA GLU A 54 -29.27 6.52 -3.79
C GLU A 54 -29.90 7.91 -4.00
N LYS A 55 -29.23 8.75 -4.79
CA LYS A 55 -29.68 10.12 -5.04
C LYS A 55 -29.15 10.63 -6.37
N ASP A 56 -29.96 11.41 -7.08
CA ASP A 56 -29.47 12.15 -8.24
C ASP A 56 -28.40 13.16 -7.79
N LEU A 57 -27.22 13.04 -8.36
CA LEU A 57 -26.09 13.93 -8.13
C LEU A 57 -25.97 14.94 -9.29
N VAL A 58 -25.19 16.00 -9.07
CA VAL A 58 -24.88 16.97 -10.14
C VAL A 58 -24.25 16.26 -11.34
N GLU A 59 -24.46 16.83 -12.54
CA GLU A 59 -23.97 16.25 -13.79
C GLU A 59 -22.49 15.85 -13.66
N LYS A 60 -22.18 14.59 -14.04
CA LYS A 60 -20.83 13.96 -14.04
C LYS A 60 -20.29 13.40 -12.72
N VAL A 61 -20.98 13.57 -11.59
CA VAL A 61 -20.60 12.93 -10.32
C VAL A 61 -21.33 11.60 -10.17
N CYS A 62 -20.59 10.50 -9.98
CA CYS A 62 -21.16 9.16 -9.84
C CYS A 62 -21.34 8.74 -8.39
N ALA A 63 -20.50 9.27 -7.48
CA ALA A 63 -20.75 9.21 -6.06
C ALA A 63 -20.18 10.43 -5.31
N ALA A 64 -20.75 10.70 -4.14
CA ALA A 64 -20.24 11.68 -3.20
C ALA A 64 -20.17 11.06 -1.82
N LEU A 65 -18.99 11.03 -1.20
CA LEU A 65 -18.83 10.65 0.19
C LEU A 65 -18.90 11.92 1.04
N VAL A 66 -19.87 11.97 1.95
CA VAL A 66 -20.05 13.06 2.89
C VAL A 66 -19.76 12.55 4.28
N VAL A 67 -18.73 13.12 4.91
CA VAL A 67 -18.34 12.77 6.27
C VAL A 67 -18.62 13.96 7.18
N ASP A 68 -19.60 13.81 8.06
CA ASP A 68 -19.85 14.73 9.17
C ASP A 68 -19.47 14.06 10.49
N THR A 69 -19.25 14.88 11.52
CA THR A 69 -18.99 14.51 12.92
C THR A 69 -19.89 13.41 13.47
N LYS A 70 -21.11 13.24 12.93
CA LYS A 70 -22.10 12.26 13.42
C LYS A 70 -22.32 11.07 12.49
N ARG A 71 -22.02 11.20 11.19
CA ARG A 71 -22.40 10.20 10.17
C ARG A 71 -21.47 10.26 8.96
N THR A 72 -21.24 9.09 8.38
CA THR A 72 -20.62 8.94 7.07
C THR A 72 -21.68 8.46 6.10
N CYS A 73 -21.98 9.26 5.08
CA CYS A 73 -22.98 8.94 4.05
C CYS A 73 -22.32 8.90 2.68
N LEU A 74 -22.62 7.85 1.91
CA LEU A 74 -22.18 7.72 0.53
C LEU A 74 -23.40 7.85 -0.39
N PHE A 75 -23.43 8.93 -1.16
CA PHE A 75 -24.45 9.16 -2.17
C PHE A 75 -24.02 8.54 -3.50
N ILE A 76 -24.88 7.78 -4.15
CA ILE A 76 -24.59 7.11 -5.44
C ILE A 76 -25.74 7.38 -6.42
N VAL A 77 -25.39 7.57 -7.69
CA VAL A 77 -26.39 7.77 -8.76
C VAL A 77 -27.22 6.48 -8.95
N PRO A 78 -28.57 6.58 -9.00
CA PRO A 78 -29.43 5.42 -9.23
C PRO A 78 -29.24 4.85 -10.65
N GLY A 79 -29.43 3.53 -10.79
CA GLY A 79 -29.43 2.85 -12.10
C GLY A 79 -28.07 2.44 -12.67
N SER A 80 -26.95 2.73 -11.98
CA SER A 80 -25.63 2.17 -12.34
C SER A 80 -25.58 0.66 -12.14
N ALA A 81 -24.74 -0.03 -12.93
CA ALA A 81 -24.50 -1.46 -12.72
C ALA A 81 -23.80 -1.72 -11.38
N ASP A 82 -24.09 -2.85 -10.73
CA ASP A 82 -23.55 -3.16 -9.40
C ASP A 82 -22.02 -3.12 -9.36
N ALA A 83 -21.34 -3.64 -10.40
CA ALA A 83 -19.88 -3.61 -10.50
C ALA A 83 -19.31 -2.18 -10.58
N GLU A 84 -20.00 -1.27 -11.28
CA GLU A 84 -19.59 0.14 -11.36
C GLU A 84 -19.79 0.85 -10.03
N LYS A 85 -20.92 0.57 -9.35
CA LYS A 85 -21.19 1.08 -8.00
C LYS A 85 -20.09 0.62 -7.03
N GLU A 86 -19.75 -0.67 -7.03
CA GLU A 86 -18.68 -1.19 -6.17
C GLU A 86 -17.35 -0.47 -6.43
N GLN A 87 -16.94 -0.31 -7.67
CA GLN A 87 -15.68 0.36 -7.99
C GLN A 87 -15.66 1.82 -7.51
N VAL A 88 -16.76 2.54 -7.69
CA VAL A 88 -16.90 3.92 -7.23
C VAL A 88 -16.89 4.01 -5.70
N ILE A 89 -17.58 3.11 -5.01
CA ILE A 89 -17.58 3.02 -3.54
C ILE A 89 -16.16 2.79 -3.03
N ARG A 90 -15.45 1.80 -3.59
CA ARG A 90 -14.07 1.47 -3.21
C ARG A 90 -13.13 2.65 -3.38
N ARG A 91 -13.24 3.36 -4.50
CA ARG A 91 -12.42 4.55 -4.78
C ARG A 91 -12.70 5.67 -3.78
N ALA A 92 -13.97 6.02 -3.56
CA ALA A 92 -14.34 7.08 -2.61
C ALA A 92 -13.86 6.76 -1.19
N LEU A 93 -13.98 5.50 -0.75
CA LEU A 93 -13.50 5.08 0.57
C LEU A 93 -11.97 5.03 0.65
N ALA A 94 -11.29 4.59 -0.41
CA ALA A 94 -9.83 4.59 -0.49
C ALA A 94 -9.25 6.01 -0.36
N GLU A 95 -9.81 6.99 -1.06
CA GLU A 95 -9.39 8.40 -0.99
C GLU A 95 -9.59 9.00 0.41
N ARG A 96 -10.55 8.47 1.18
CA ARG A 96 -10.88 8.93 2.53
C ARG A 96 -9.99 8.32 3.62
N ILE A 97 -9.53 7.08 3.44
CA ILE A 97 -8.69 6.40 4.43
C ILE A 97 -7.41 7.20 4.68
N GLY A 98 -7.08 7.46 5.95
CA GLY A 98 -5.95 8.30 6.36
C GLY A 98 -6.22 9.80 6.50
N ARG A 99 -7.40 10.31 6.09
CA ARG A 99 -7.83 11.69 6.40
C ARG A 99 -8.58 11.72 7.74
N THR A 100 -8.50 12.79 8.51
CA THR A 100 -9.18 12.91 9.84
C THR A 100 -10.28 13.96 9.87
N ARG A 101 -10.40 14.79 8.82
CA ARG A 101 -11.35 15.92 8.84
C ARG A 101 -12.71 15.56 8.22
N PRO A 102 -13.80 16.22 8.68
CA PRO A 102 -15.05 16.24 7.95
C PRO A 102 -14.80 16.90 6.59
N ASP A 103 -15.22 16.22 5.52
CA ASP A 103 -14.95 16.62 4.15
C ASP A 103 -16.03 16.04 3.21
N ILE A 104 -16.15 16.63 2.03
CA ILE A 104 -16.98 16.13 0.94
C ILE A 104 -16.04 15.68 -0.18
N ASP A 105 -15.89 14.38 -0.35
CA ASP A 105 -15.11 13.80 -1.44
C ASP A 105 -16.06 13.47 -2.61
N LEU A 106 -15.85 14.12 -3.75
CA LEU A 106 -16.61 13.90 -4.98
C LEU A 106 -15.86 12.94 -5.90
N CYS A 107 -16.49 11.83 -6.25
CA CYS A 107 -15.92 10.85 -7.16
C CYS A 107 -16.59 10.97 -8.54
N ALA A 108 -15.82 11.47 -9.51
CA ALA A 108 -16.24 11.54 -10.91
C ALA A 108 -16.08 10.17 -11.60
N ALA A 109 -16.96 9.89 -12.58
CA ALA A 109 -16.76 8.76 -13.49
C ALA A 109 -15.39 8.87 -14.18
N ALA A 110 -14.73 7.72 -14.41
CA ALA A 110 -13.34 7.61 -14.84
C ALA A 110 -13.02 8.13 -16.27
N SER A 111 -13.77 9.09 -16.82
CA SER A 111 -13.63 9.53 -18.21
C SER A 111 -13.48 11.03 -18.43
N GLN A 112 -13.31 11.88 -17.41
CA GLN A 112 -12.96 13.29 -17.62
C GLN A 112 -12.45 13.96 -16.34
N GLU A 113 -11.30 14.62 -16.42
CA GLU A 113 -10.84 15.59 -15.42
C GLU A 113 -11.89 16.69 -15.27
N ILE A 114 -12.32 16.95 -14.03
CA ILE A 114 -13.24 18.05 -13.72
C ILE A 114 -12.46 19.07 -12.91
N ASP A 115 -12.38 20.29 -13.45
CA ASP A 115 -12.02 21.49 -12.72
C ASP A 115 -13.24 21.87 -11.86
N VAL A 116 -13.16 21.66 -10.54
CA VAL A 116 -14.30 21.87 -9.63
C VAL A 116 -14.19 23.27 -9.03
N ASP A 117 -15.00 24.21 -9.53
CA ASP A 117 -15.26 25.47 -8.86
C ASP A 117 -16.14 25.19 -7.62
N ALA A 118 -15.51 25.22 -6.44
CA ALA A 118 -16.12 24.83 -5.18
C ALA A 118 -17.15 25.85 -4.70
N GLY A 119 -18.41 25.61 -5.06
CA GLY A 119 -19.56 26.45 -4.69
C GLY A 119 -20.62 25.70 -3.87
N VAL A 120 -20.25 24.95 -2.83
CA VAL A 120 -21.22 24.49 -1.81
C VAL A 120 -20.63 24.75 -0.43
N SER A 121 -20.95 25.91 0.12
CA SER A 121 -20.67 26.25 1.52
C SER A 121 -21.77 25.66 2.41
N ALA A 122 -21.41 24.65 3.20
CA ALA A 122 -22.11 24.33 4.44
C ALA A 122 -21.10 24.56 5.58
N SER A 123 -21.26 25.65 6.32
CA SER A 123 -20.43 25.92 7.50
C SER A 123 -20.71 24.88 8.59
N PRO A 124 -19.69 24.18 9.12
CA PRO A 124 -19.82 23.49 10.39
C PRO A 124 -19.61 24.49 11.53
N ASP A 125 -20.57 24.55 12.45
CA ASP A 125 -20.42 25.24 13.74
C ASP A 125 -19.26 24.60 14.51
N ASP A 126 -18.36 25.44 15.03
CA ASP A 126 -17.24 25.07 15.89
C ASP A 126 -17.77 24.40 17.17
N SER A 127 -17.73 23.06 17.19
CA SER A 127 -17.89 22.28 18.40
C SER A 127 -16.90 21.12 18.39
N VAL A 128 -16.37 20.86 19.57
CA VAL A 128 -15.23 19.98 19.90
C VAL A 128 -15.15 18.76 18.98
N VAL A 129 -14.04 18.69 18.23
CA VAL A 129 -13.70 17.60 17.30
C VAL A 129 -13.42 16.34 18.12
N GLU A 130 -14.41 15.45 18.22
CA GLU A 130 -14.15 14.05 18.56
C GLU A 130 -13.77 13.33 17.25
N ASP A 131 -12.55 12.79 17.20
CA ASP A 131 -12.04 12.03 16.07
C ASP A 131 -13.01 10.88 15.72
N LEU A 132 -13.56 10.91 14.50
CA LEU A 132 -14.25 9.75 13.93
C LEU A 132 -13.30 8.56 13.96
N PRO A 133 -13.73 7.37 14.42
CA PRO A 133 -12.84 6.25 14.60
C PRO A 133 -12.39 5.74 13.23
N ASN A 134 -11.22 6.20 12.78
CA ASN A 134 -10.47 5.64 11.66
C ASN A 134 -9.82 4.28 12.02
N VAL A 135 -10.32 3.66 13.10
CA VAL A 135 -9.60 2.81 14.03
C VAL A 135 -10.47 1.56 14.17
N VAL A 136 -10.23 0.60 13.28
CA VAL A 136 -10.94 -0.69 13.28
C VAL A 136 -10.11 -1.69 14.10
N ALA A 137 -10.67 -2.16 15.21
CA ALA A 137 -10.06 -3.21 16.03
C ALA A 137 -9.91 -4.49 15.18
N ASP A 138 -8.66 -4.89 14.94
CA ASP A 138 -8.22 -6.04 14.15
C ASP A 138 -8.94 -6.26 12.81
N VAL A 139 -8.38 -5.67 11.75
CA VAL A 139 -8.86 -5.82 10.36
C VAL A 139 -8.76 -7.27 9.87
N SER A 140 -7.97 -8.14 10.51
CA SER A 140 -7.83 -9.54 10.10
C SER A 140 -9.16 -10.29 10.14
N ALA A 141 -10.00 -9.99 11.14
CA ALA A 141 -11.33 -10.57 11.28
C ALA A 141 -12.28 -10.16 10.15
N LEU A 142 -12.08 -8.98 9.54
CA LEU A 142 -12.89 -8.53 8.40
C LEU A 142 -12.66 -9.37 7.15
N TYR A 143 -11.54 -10.09 7.06
CA TYR A 143 -11.24 -10.99 5.95
C TYR A 143 -11.74 -12.41 6.15
N GLU A 144 -12.22 -12.76 7.34
CA GLU A 144 -12.70 -14.12 7.63
C GLU A 144 -13.87 -14.50 6.72
N GLY A 145 -13.75 -15.62 6.00
CA GLY A 145 -14.76 -16.06 5.04
C GLY A 145 -14.76 -15.30 3.71
N SER A 146 -13.95 -14.25 3.55
CA SER A 146 -13.80 -13.54 2.27
C SER A 146 -12.87 -14.28 1.30
N SER A 147 -13.11 -14.13 0.00
CA SER A 147 -12.19 -14.63 -1.05
C SER A 147 -10.84 -13.91 -1.05
N SER A 148 -10.76 -12.75 -0.39
CA SER A 148 -9.57 -11.91 -0.32
C SER A 148 -8.69 -12.20 0.91
N GLY A 149 -9.10 -13.07 1.83
CA GLY A 149 -8.28 -13.49 2.96
C GLY A 149 -7.08 -14.37 2.56
N PRO A 150 -6.12 -14.63 3.47
CA PRO A 150 -5.03 -15.57 3.21
C PRO A 150 -5.50 -16.97 2.83
N MET A 151 -4.84 -17.63 1.87
CA MET A 151 -5.19 -19.01 1.46
C MET A 151 -5.05 -20.02 2.59
N ASN A 152 -4.00 -19.85 3.39
CA ASN A 152 -3.52 -20.85 4.32
C ASN A 152 -3.29 -20.24 5.71
N GLY A 153 -4.08 -19.22 6.06
CA GLY A 153 -3.90 -18.43 7.27
C GLY A 153 -2.74 -17.43 7.20
N TRP A 154 -2.58 -16.66 8.27
CA TRP A 154 -1.50 -15.69 8.43
C TRP A 154 -0.17 -16.40 8.75
N ARG A 155 0.92 -15.82 8.27
CA ARG A 155 2.28 -16.40 8.24
C ARG A 155 3.33 -15.32 8.55
N SER A 156 4.56 -15.76 8.83
CA SER A 156 5.69 -14.83 8.97
C SER A 156 6.09 -14.20 7.63
N ASP A 157 6.94 -13.18 7.68
CA ASP A 157 7.50 -12.55 6.49
C ASP A 157 8.32 -13.55 5.66
N GLU A 158 9.14 -14.40 6.32
CA GLU A 158 9.95 -15.42 5.67
C GLU A 158 9.10 -16.51 5.00
N GLU A 159 8.06 -16.98 5.68
CA GLU A 159 7.12 -17.96 5.13
C GLU A 159 6.36 -17.38 3.93
N THR A 160 6.00 -16.10 4.01
CA THR A 160 5.31 -15.40 2.92
C THR A 160 6.23 -15.19 1.73
N ILE A 161 7.48 -14.77 1.95
CA ILE A 161 8.50 -14.67 0.89
C ILE A 161 8.70 -16.02 0.22
N THR A 162 8.79 -17.10 1.00
CA THR A 162 8.94 -18.46 0.45
C THR A 162 7.75 -18.84 -0.44
N ALA A 163 6.53 -18.51 -0.01
CA ALA A 163 5.32 -18.77 -0.79
C ALA A 163 5.24 -17.92 -2.07
N LEU A 164 5.64 -16.65 -2.01
CA LEU A 164 5.71 -15.76 -3.17
C LEU A 164 6.77 -16.22 -4.18
N ARG A 165 7.92 -16.70 -3.71
CA ARG A 165 8.94 -17.31 -4.57
C ARG A 165 8.40 -18.56 -5.26
N SER A 166 7.73 -19.44 -4.51
CA SER A 166 7.07 -20.63 -5.05
C SER A 166 5.99 -20.27 -6.09
N LEU A 167 5.21 -19.20 -5.87
CA LEU A 167 4.26 -18.69 -6.88
C LEU A 167 4.98 -18.36 -8.19
N ILE A 168 6.08 -17.62 -8.13
CA ILE A 168 6.87 -17.24 -9.31
C ILE A 168 7.50 -18.46 -9.99
N THR A 169 8.10 -19.37 -9.22
CA THR A 169 8.85 -20.50 -9.78
C THR A 169 7.95 -21.64 -10.26
N GLU A 170 6.94 -22.01 -9.47
CA GLU A 170 6.10 -23.18 -9.74
C GLU A 170 4.88 -22.84 -10.58
N SER A 171 4.21 -21.71 -10.30
CA SER A 171 2.99 -21.34 -11.03
C SER A 171 3.29 -20.59 -12.33
N LEU A 172 4.27 -19.68 -12.31
CA LEU A 172 4.64 -18.91 -13.51
C LEU A 172 5.77 -19.57 -14.31
N GLY A 173 6.42 -20.60 -13.76
CA GLY A 173 7.56 -21.28 -14.39
C GLY A 173 8.82 -20.42 -14.48
N GLY A 174 8.90 -19.40 -13.62
CA GLY A 174 9.98 -18.41 -13.61
C GLY A 174 11.14 -18.75 -12.68
N MET A 175 11.93 -17.73 -12.38
CA MET A 175 13.02 -17.77 -11.41
C MET A 175 12.81 -16.71 -10.35
N ALA A 176 13.08 -17.04 -9.10
CA ALA A 176 12.94 -16.15 -7.95
C ALA A 176 14.13 -16.33 -7.01
N GLU A 177 15.13 -15.46 -7.17
CA GLU A 177 16.40 -15.55 -6.49
C GLU A 177 16.73 -14.30 -5.70
N ASP A 178 17.58 -14.47 -4.71
CA ASP A 178 18.24 -13.36 -4.07
C ASP A 178 19.43 -12.94 -4.95
N VAL A 179 19.76 -11.65 -5.01
CA VAL A 179 20.92 -11.14 -5.74
C VAL A 179 22.18 -11.75 -5.12
N PRO A 180 23.02 -12.45 -5.90
CA PRO A 180 24.28 -13.00 -5.41
C PRO A 180 25.22 -11.90 -4.89
N GLU A 181 26.02 -12.20 -3.87
CA GLU A 181 26.99 -11.23 -3.31
C GLU A 181 28.05 -10.76 -4.33
N ASP A 182 28.34 -11.57 -5.35
CA ASP A 182 29.29 -11.31 -6.41
C ASP A 182 28.67 -10.71 -7.68
N ALA A 183 27.34 -10.53 -7.70
CA ALA A 183 26.66 -9.90 -8.83
C ALA A 183 27.04 -8.42 -8.94
N PRO A 184 27.00 -7.84 -10.17
CA PRO A 184 27.10 -6.39 -10.32
C PRO A 184 26.07 -5.68 -9.44
N PRO A 185 26.45 -4.55 -8.81
CA PRO A 185 25.53 -3.82 -7.95
C PRO A 185 24.32 -3.35 -8.77
N MET A 186 23.14 -3.46 -8.16
CA MET A 186 21.94 -2.87 -8.73
C MET A 186 22.06 -1.33 -8.76
N PRO A 187 21.33 -0.64 -9.64
CA PRO A 187 21.25 0.81 -9.63
C PRO A 187 20.91 1.35 -8.24
N GLU A 188 21.45 2.53 -7.91
CA GLU A 188 21.11 3.21 -6.66
C GLU A 188 19.58 3.38 -6.55
N GLY A 189 19.03 3.13 -5.36
CA GLY A 189 17.58 3.15 -5.15
C GLY A 189 16.86 1.82 -5.41
N ALA A 190 17.46 0.89 -6.17
CA ALA A 190 16.80 -0.36 -6.53
C ALA A 190 16.82 -1.38 -5.37
N GLY A 191 15.66 -1.98 -5.11
CA GLY A 191 15.49 -3.10 -4.18
C GLY A 191 15.36 -4.45 -4.87
N ALA A 192 14.83 -4.48 -6.09
CA ALA A 192 14.64 -5.70 -6.87
C ALA A 192 14.77 -5.44 -8.38
N GLY A 193 15.05 -6.50 -9.12
CA GLY A 193 15.09 -6.50 -10.58
C GLY A 193 14.15 -7.57 -11.12
N VAL A 194 13.33 -7.21 -12.10
CA VAL A 194 12.44 -8.13 -12.80
C VAL A 194 12.78 -8.12 -14.29
N ALA A 195 13.07 -9.29 -14.84
CA ALA A 195 13.28 -9.49 -16.26
C ALA A 195 12.38 -10.62 -16.77
N PHE A 196 12.35 -10.80 -18.08
CA PHE A 196 11.58 -11.89 -18.68
C PHE A 196 12.39 -12.61 -19.73
N GLY A 197 12.56 -13.91 -19.54
CA GLY A 197 13.12 -14.82 -20.53
C GLY A 197 12.03 -15.56 -21.29
N TYR A 198 12.45 -16.46 -22.17
CA TYR A 198 11.58 -17.44 -22.82
C TYR A 198 12.12 -18.83 -22.57
N ASP A 199 11.23 -19.78 -22.29
CA ASP A 199 11.62 -21.18 -22.19
C ASP A 199 11.76 -21.85 -23.57
N LYS A 200 12.04 -23.16 -23.57
CA LYS A 200 12.21 -23.94 -24.81
C LYS A 200 10.93 -24.07 -25.64
N ALA A 201 9.75 -23.89 -25.03
CA ALA A 201 8.48 -23.88 -25.73
C ALA A 201 8.14 -22.49 -26.30
N GLY A 202 8.93 -21.47 -25.95
CA GLY A 202 8.68 -20.08 -26.34
C GLY A 202 7.72 -19.36 -25.40
N ASP A 203 7.40 -19.93 -24.23
CA ASP A 203 6.59 -19.26 -23.23
C ASP A 203 7.45 -18.25 -22.45
N ARG A 204 6.90 -17.05 -22.25
CA ARG A 204 7.57 -16.00 -21.47
C ARG A 204 7.62 -16.38 -19.99
N ARG A 205 8.80 -16.33 -19.38
CA ARG A 205 9.05 -16.70 -17.97
C ARG A 205 9.64 -15.52 -17.19
N PRO A 206 9.09 -15.16 -16.03
CA PRO A 206 9.64 -14.08 -15.21
C PRO A 206 10.93 -14.51 -14.52
N LEU A 207 11.86 -13.57 -14.36
CA LEU A 207 13.09 -13.71 -13.61
C LEU A 207 13.09 -12.58 -12.57
N VAL A 208 13.02 -12.92 -11.29
CA VAL A 208 12.97 -11.93 -10.19
C VAL A 208 14.19 -12.10 -9.32
N PHE A 209 14.90 -11.00 -9.09
CA PHE A 209 16.08 -10.92 -8.24
C PHE A 209 15.88 -9.89 -7.14
N MET A 210 16.14 -10.27 -5.89
CA MET A 210 15.88 -9.43 -4.71
C MET A 210 17.16 -9.15 -3.92
N ARG A 211 17.35 -7.90 -3.48
CA ARG A 211 18.41 -7.58 -2.52
C ARG A 211 18.15 -8.21 -1.15
N THR A 212 19.21 -8.70 -0.52
CA THR A 212 19.14 -9.39 0.78
C THR A 212 19.47 -8.50 1.96
N ASP A 213 20.11 -7.36 1.73
CA ASP A 213 20.51 -6.39 2.75
C ASP A 213 19.35 -5.49 3.22
N LEU A 214 18.18 -5.62 2.60
CA LEU A 214 16.96 -4.90 2.96
C LEU A 214 16.26 -5.52 4.18
N PRO A 215 15.56 -4.72 5.00
CA PRO A 215 14.67 -5.22 6.05
C PRO A 215 13.69 -6.28 5.54
N ILE A 216 13.43 -7.32 6.35
CA ILE A 216 12.66 -8.49 5.91
C ILE A 216 11.21 -8.15 5.55
N ASP A 217 10.62 -7.19 6.26
CA ASP A 217 9.28 -6.69 6.00
C ASP A 217 9.21 -5.99 4.64
N LEU A 218 10.25 -5.23 4.28
CA LEU A 218 10.36 -4.56 2.98
C LEU A 218 10.54 -5.58 1.86
N ARG A 219 11.37 -6.60 2.09
CA ARG A 219 11.53 -7.70 1.14
C ARG A 219 10.20 -8.43 0.90
N ALA A 220 9.40 -8.66 1.93
CA ALA A 220 8.09 -9.31 1.77
C ALA A 220 7.14 -8.48 0.88
N ASP A 221 7.08 -7.16 1.09
CA ASP A 221 6.27 -6.26 0.24
C ASP A 221 6.81 -6.21 -1.20
N LEU A 222 8.13 -6.09 -1.37
CA LEU A 222 8.79 -6.08 -2.69
C LEU A 222 8.58 -7.39 -3.44
N TRP A 223 8.67 -8.54 -2.77
CA TRP A 223 8.38 -9.85 -3.38
C TRP A 223 6.93 -9.92 -3.85
N GLY A 224 5.99 -9.38 -3.06
CA GLY A 224 4.58 -9.27 -3.46
C GLY A 224 4.39 -8.44 -4.71
N PHE A 225 4.96 -7.23 -4.72
CA PHE A 225 4.91 -6.34 -5.88
C PHE A 225 5.56 -6.98 -7.12
N CYS A 226 6.75 -7.57 -6.98
CA CYS A 226 7.46 -8.23 -8.07
C CYS A 226 6.70 -9.46 -8.58
N ALA A 227 5.99 -10.20 -7.73
CA ALA A 227 5.09 -11.26 -8.17
C ALA A 227 3.93 -10.70 -9.01
N GLY A 228 3.41 -9.53 -8.64
CA GLY A 228 2.41 -8.80 -9.42
C GLY A 228 2.93 -8.39 -10.79
N VAL A 229 4.14 -7.83 -10.85
CA VAL A 229 4.85 -7.50 -12.10
C VAL A 229 5.05 -8.76 -12.96
N ALA A 230 5.52 -9.85 -12.35
CA ALA A 230 5.77 -11.12 -13.01
C ALA A 230 4.50 -11.74 -13.63
N ALA A 231 3.34 -11.55 -12.99
CA ALA A 231 2.05 -12.04 -13.47
C ALA A 231 1.35 -11.12 -14.48
N SER A 232 1.85 -9.89 -14.67
CA SER A 232 1.28 -8.92 -15.62
C SER A 232 2.36 -8.27 -16.50
N PRO A 233 3.13 -9.09 -17.25
CA PRO A 233 4.25 -8.63 -18.09
C PRO A 233 3.86 -7.56 -19.12
N GLU A 234 2.61 -7.55 -19.56
CA GLU A 234 2.06 -6.59 -20.52
C GLU A 234 1.90 -5.18 -19.94
N ARG A 235 1.85 -5.04 -18.61
CA ARG A 235 1.67 -3.75 -17.94
C ARG A 235 2.99 -3.00 -17.68
N VAL A 236 4.12 -3.63 -18.00
CA VAL A 236 5.47 -3.13 -17.66
C VAL A 236 6.43 -3.20 -18.85
N ALA A 237 5.91 -3.38 -20.07
CA ALA A 237 6.74 -3.56 -21.25
C ALA A 237 7.65 -2.35 -21.54
N ASP A 238 7.16 -1.14 -21.26
CA ASP A 238 7.87 0.12 -21.52
C ASP A 238 8.78 0.56 -20.37
N GLU A 239 8.78 -0.17 -19.25
CA GLU A 239 9.52 0.15 -18.03
C GLU A 239 10.90 -0.53 -17.96
N ALA A 240 11.16 -1.45 -18.89
CA ALA A 240 12.42 -2.19 -18.95
C ALA A 240 13.54 -1.31 -19.51
N ASP A 241 14.74 -1.47 -18.96
CA ASP A 241 15.95 -0.82 -19.48
C ASP A 241 16.40 -1.42 -20.83
N GLU A 242 17.51 -0.92 -21.36
CA GLU A 242 18.11 -1.42 -22.60
C GLU A 242 18.49 -2.90 -22.55
N SER A 243 18.69 -3.45 -21.34
CA SER A 243 18.98 -4.87 -21.10
C SER A 243 17.71 -5.71 -20.87
N GLY A 244 16.53 -5.10 -20.87
CA GLY A 244 15.26 -5.76 -20.62
C GLY A 244 14.95 -5.98 -19.13
N ILE A 245 15.62 -5.25 -18.22
CA ILE A 245 15.45 -5.34 -16.77
C ILE A 245 14.59 -4.17 -16.28
N ILE A 246 13.56 -4.49 -15.49
CA ILE A 246 12.73 -3.52 -14.78
C ILE A 246 13.26 -3.43 -13.34
N TYR A 247 13.82 -2.28 -12.99
CA TYR A 247 14.30 -2.03 -11.63
C TYR A 247 13.17 -1.47 -10.77
N VAL A 248 12.90 -2.13 -9.64
CA VAL A 248 11.89 -1.71 -8.67
C VAL A 248 12.58 -0.97 -7.53
N GLY A 249 12.12 0.24 -7.25
CA GLY A 249 12.62 1.08 -6.16
C GLY A 249 12.32 0.50 -4.78
N MET A 250 13.08 0.93 -3.76
CA MET A 250 12.88 0.51 -2.36
C MET A 250 11.86 1.35 -1.58
N GLU A 251 11.41 2.47 -2.14
CA GLU A 251 10.48 3.38 -1.45
C GLU A 251 9.05 2.85 -1.54
N ARG A 252 8.46 2.58 -0.37
CA ARG A 252 7.06 2.20 -0.24
C ARG A 252 6.18 3.41 -0.43
N THR A 253 5.15 3.25 -1.27
CA THR A 253 4.10 4.24 -1.44
C THR A 253 2.72 3.62 -1.20
N PRO A 254 1.72 4.41 -0.76
CA PRO A 254 0.37 3.91 -0.54
C PRO A 254 -0.27 3.38 -1.83
N VAL A 255 -1.05 2.30 -1.70
CA VAL A 255 -1.87 1.79 -2.81
C VAL A 255 -3.09 2.70 -2.98
N THR A 256 -3.13 3.47 -4.06
CA THR A 256 -4.23 4.43 -4.31
C THR A 256 -5.37 3.88 -5.17
N GLY A 257 -5.15 2.77 -5.89
CA GLY A 257 -6.14 2.23 -6.80
C GLY A 257 -5.73 0.95 -7.53
N PRO A 258 -6.51 0.53 -8.54
CA PRO A 258 -6.22 -0.64 -9.35
C PRO A 258 -4.89 -0.49 -10.09
N GLY A 259 -4.04 -1.50 -10.01
CA GLY A 259 -2.70 -1.46 -10.60
C GLY A 259 -1.79 -2.52 -10.01
N LEU A 260 -0.50 -2.41 -10.30
CA LEU A 260 0.53 -3.36 -9.82
C LEU A 260 0.70 -3.29 -8.29
N GLY A 261 0.56 -2.10 -7.69
CA GLY A 261 0.58 -1.96 -6.23
C GLY A 261 -0.53 -2.74 -5.54
N LEU A 262 -1.77 -2.63 -6.06
CA LEU A 262 -2.91 -3.40 -5.53
C LEU A 262 -2.75 -4.90 -5.81
N LEU A 263 -2.28 -5.28 -7.00
CA LEU A 263 -2.02 -6.69 -7.32
C LEU A 263 -0.94 -7.29 -6.41
N GLY A 264 0.13 -6.54 -6.12
CA GLY A 264 1.16 -6.94 -5.18
C GLY A 264 0.62 -7.10 -3.77
N ALA A 265 -0.18 -6.14 -3.29
CA ALA A 265 -0.85 -6.24 -2.00
C ALA A 265 -1.78 -7.47 -1.93
N LEU A 266 -2.56 -7.73 -2.98
CA LEU A 266 -3.39 -8.94 -3.12
C LEU A 266 -2.56 -10.22 -2.99
N MET A 267 -1.43 -10.29 -3.68
CA MET A 267 -0.57 -11.47 -3.66
C MET A 267 0.06 -11.68 -2.27
N THR A 268 0.61 -10.62 -1.66
CA THR A 268 1.18 -10.67 -0.30
C THR A 268 0.13 -11.15 0.70
N GLN A 269 -1.08 -10.58 0.64
CA GLN A 269 -2.17 -10.97 1.51
C GLN A 269 -2.59 -12.42 1.29
N ARG A 270 -2.74 -12.82 0.03
CA ARG A 270 -3.15 -14.19 -0.30
C ARG A 270 -2.13 -15.22 0.16
N MET A 271 -0.85 -14.85 0.22
CA MET A 271 0.26 -15.68 0.68
C MET A 271 0.44 -15.71 2.21
N GLY A 272 -0.30 -14.91 2.97
CA GLY A 272 -0.33 -15.01 4.43
C GLY A 272 0.18 -13.81 5.21
N ARG A 273 0.47 -12.67 4.57
CA ARG A 273 0.99 -11.49 5.28
C ARG A 273 0.13 -10.27 5.04
N ARG A 274 -0.11 -9.48 6.09
CA ARG A 274 -0.76 -8.18 5.94
C ARG A 274 0.13 -7.26 5.09
N PRO A 275 -0.34 -6.73 3.95
CA PRO A 275 0.49 -5.89 3.11
C PRO A 275 0.89 -4.59 3.83
N GLY A 276 2.13 -4.15 3.60
CA GLY A 276 2.54 -2.78 3.92
C GLY A 276 1.98 -1.78 2.91
N ASP A 277 2.62 -0.62 2.83
CA ASP A 277 2.52 0.21 1.63
C ASP A 277 3.28 -0.50 0.51
N CYS A 278 2.53 -1.10 -0.43
CA CYS A 278 3.06 -2.04 -1.42
C CYS A 278 3.06 -1.50 -2.85
N ALA A 279 2.84 -0.19 -3.06
CA ALA A 279 3.12 0.42 -4.34
C ALA A 279 4.60 0.84 -4.38
N PHE A 280 5.27 0.50 -5.46
CA PHE A 280 6.68 0.85 -5.69
C PHE A 280 6.81 1.50 -7.07
N SER A 281 7.75 2.42 -7.20
CA SER A 281 8.10 3.03 -8.47
C SER A 281 9.07 2.14 -9.25
N PHE A 282 9.02 2.24 -10.58
CA PHE A 282 10.09 1.75 -11.44
C PHE A 282 11.17 2.81 -11.56
N LEU A 283 12.42 2.37 -11.56
CA LEU A 283 13.56 3.26 -11.74
C LEU A 283 13.95 3.25 -13.21
N THR A 284 13.86 4.41 -13.85
CA THR A 284 14.52 4.63 -15.12
C THR A 284 16.02 4.76 -14.84
N PRO A 285 16.88 3.91 -15.41
CA PRO A 285 18.32 4.12 -15.27
C PRO A 285 18.65 5.46 -15.94
N SER A 286 19.22 6.41 -15.19
CA SER A 286 19.73 7.63 -15.78
C SER A 286 20.80 7.26 -16.82
N ALA A 287 20.59 7.67 -18.07
CA ALA A 287 21.53 7.47 -19.15
C ALA A 287 22.78 8.37 -19.04
N GLU A 288 23.46 8.40 -17.89
CA GLU A 288 24.70 9.16 -17.72
C GLU A 288 25.66 8.46 -16.75
N THR A 289 26.61 7.71 -17.32
CA THR A 289 28.04 7.71 -16.95
C THR A 289 28.83 6.82 -17.92
N SER A 290 28.75 7.12 -19.23
CA SER A 290 29.66 6.57 -20.22
C SER A 290 30.62 7.62 -20.81
N ASP A 291 30.76 8.79 -20.18
CA ASP A 291 31.54 9.90 -20.74
C ASP A 291 32.88 10.20 -20.02
N ASP A 292 33.31 9.35 -19.08
CA ASP A 292 34.58 9.55 -18.35
C ASP A 292 35.72 8.58 -18.72
N VAL A 293 35.56 7.77 -19.78
CA VAL A 293 36.66 6.93 -20.31
C VAL A 293 37.16 7.41 -21.69
N ALA A 294 36.53 8.42 -22.29
CA ALA A 294 36.95 8.98 -23.59
C ALA A 294 37.90 10.20 -23.50
N ARG A 295 38.42 10.55 -22.29
CA ARG A 295 39.36 11.67 -22.11
C ARG A 295 40.70 11.31 -21.48
N VAL A 296 41.05 10.02 -21.45
CA VAL A 296 42.44 9.58 -21.22
C VAL A 296 42.77 8.44 -22.19
N ALA A 297 42.89 8.77 -23.48
CA ALA A 297 43.60 7.96 -24.48
C ALA A 297 44.23 8.90 -25.51
#